data_AF-A0A4R1CF48-F1
#
_entry.id   AF-A0A4R1CF48-F1
#
_cell.length_a   1.000
_cell.length_b   1.000
_cell.length_c   1.000
_cell.angle_alpha   90.00
_cell.angle_beta   90.00
_cell.angle_gamma   90.00
#
_symmetry.space_group_name_H-M   'P 1'
#
loop_
_entity.id
_entity.type
_entity.pdbx_description
1 polymer ?
#
loop_
_entity_poly.entity_id
_entity_poly.type
_entity_poly.pdbx_seq_one_letter_code
_entity_poly.pdbx_strand_id
1 'polypeptide(L)'
;MASADEVAARLEDALRRIAERDRLRERVAAVVAARDEARQAADASAEDLVAEQADVTRLETVSPSRIWAALTLQRDSALARERAERDRASYLAAEAHGRHAALDADVFRLNQQLSAYREVDAELEAAVVAKEEFLAATGARSGAELAGIAEERGALAAHLEELREAAVAAVDARRALADAEQLLGSARSWSNWDTFMGGGLFTDMVKYDRVDEATRAIGAAQRALATLQRELADIGSQAALKLEASLGEKVFDTLFDNIFSDFAMRSRIVDSHDTVRHVLPRVAALLKPIDEEISSVDARLAELEARRTTILGELL
;
A
#
# COMPACT_ATOMS: atom_id res chain seq x y z
N MET A 1 4.84 -37.81 28.77
CA MET A 1 4.39 -37.69 27.37
C MET A 1 3.71 -36.35 27.22
N ALA A 2 4.03 -35.60 26.17
CA ALA A 2 3.27 -34.39 25.83
C ALA A 2 1.80 -34.79 25.57
N SER A 3 0.85 -33.95 25.97
CA SER A 3 -0.57 -34.22 25.71
C SER A 3 -0.89 -34.04 24.22
N ALA A 4 -2.00 -34.62 23.75
CA ALA A 4 -2.52 -34.40 22.40
C ALA A 4 -2.62 -32.90 22.09
N ASP A 5 -3.06 -32.13 23.09
CA ASP A 5 -3.20 -30.68 23.01
C ASP A 5 -1.88 -29.96 22.78
N GLU A 6 -0.85 -30.35 23.51
CA GLU A 6 0.46 -29.70 23.43
C GLU A 6 1.14 -29.98 22.09
N VAL A 7 0.99 -31.19 21.55
CA VAL A 7 1.55 -31.57 20.25
C VAL A 7 0.80 -30.90 19.10
N ALA A 8 -0.54 -30.85 19.15
CA ALA A 8 -1.35 -30.15 18.16
C ALA A 8 -1.08 -28.65 18.15
N ALA A 9 -1.00 -28.02 19.33
CA ALA A 9 -0.74 -26.58 19.46
C ALA A 9 0.65 -26.20 18.93
N ARG A 10 1.69 -27.02 19.17
CA ARG A 10 3.03 -26.77 18.65
C ARG A 10 3.09 -26.84 17.12
N LEU A 11 2.39 -27.79 16.52
CA LEU A 11 2.32 -27.89 15.06
C LEU A 11 1.55 -26.73 14.44
N GLU A 12 0.40 -26.37 15.03
CA GLU A 12 -0.40 -25.22 14.60
C GLU A 12 0.39 -23.92 14.68
N ASP A 13 1.14 -23.71 15.77
CA ASP A 13 2.03 -22.56 15.93
C ASP A 13 3.13 -22.50 14.86
N ALA A 14 3.80 -23.64 14.61
CA ALA A 14 4.86 -23.73 13.61
C ALA A 14 4.34 -23.47 12.18
N LEU A 15 3.21 -24.07 11.80
CA LEU A 15 2.58 -23.86 10.49
C LEU A 15 2.11 -22.42 10.31
N ARG A 16 1.51 -21.82 11.35
CA ARG A 16 1.10 -20.41 11.33
C ARG A 16 2.30 -19.49 11.12
N ARG A 17 3.41 -19.72 11.83
CA ARG A 17 4.63 -18.93 11.69
C ARG A 17 5.34 -19.14 10.34
N ILE A 18 5.22 -20.32 9.72
CA ILE A 18 5.66 -20.58 8.33
C ILE A 18 4.86 -19.72 7.37
N ALA A 19 3.52 -19.72 7.48
CA ALA A 19 2.65 -18.92 6.64
C ALA A 19 2.94 -17.42 6.78
N GLU A 20 3.08 -16.92 8.01
CA GLU A 20 3.48 -15.54 8.30
C GLU A 20 4.83 -15.18 7.66
N ARG A 21 5.83 -16.06 7.77
CA ARG A 21 7.15 -15.87 7.14
C ARG A 21 7.04 -15.79 5.62
N ASP A 22 6.26 -16.68 5.00
CA ASP A 22 6.18 -16.75 3.55
C ASP A 22 5.44 -15.54 2.98
N ARG A 23 4.36 -15.06 3.63
CA ARG A 23 3.76 -13.74 3.33
C ARG A 23 4.75 -12.60 3.49
N LEU A 24 5.53 -12.61 4.56
CA LEU A 24 6.55 -11.58 4.78
C LEU A 24 7.62 -11.60 3.69
N ARG A 25 7.98 -12.77 3.16
CA ARG A 25 8.91 -12.90 2.01
C ARG A 25 8.30 -12.32 0.74
N GLU A 26 7.03 -12.61 0.45
CA GLU A 26 6.32 -12.05 -0.70
C GLU A 26 6.25 -10.51 -0.61
N ARG A 27 5.92 -10.00 0.58
CA ARG A 27 5.94 -8.55 0.86
C ARG A 27 7.33 -7.94 0.69
N VAL A 28 8.39 -8.59 1.16
CA VAL A 28 9.77 -8.16 0.92
C VAL A 28 10.05 -8.09 -0.58
N ALA A 29 9.68 -9.12 -1.34
CA ALA A 29 9.90 -9.15 -2.78
C ALA A 29 9.17 -8.00 -3.50
N ALA A 30 7.91 -7.75 -3.15
CA ALA A 30 7.12 -6.65 -3.70
C ALA A 30 7.72 -5.27 -3.36
N VAL A 31 8.14 -5.05 -2.12
CA VAL A 31 8.75 -3.79 -1.70
C VAL A 31 10.13 -3.59 -2.34
N VAL A 32 10.92 -4.66 -2.53
CA VAL A 32 12.20 -4.62 -3.26
C VAL A 32 11.96 -4.20 -4.72
N ALA A 33 10.98 -4.78 -5.39
CA ALA A 33 10.64 -4.38 -6.76
C ALA A 33 10.24 -2.90 -6.84
N ALA A 34 9.36 -2.44 -5.94
CA ALA A 34 8.96 -1.04 -5.86
C ALA A 34 10.13 -0.09 -5.53
N ARG A 35 11.07 -0.53 -4.68
CA ARG A 35 12.27 0.21 -4.30
C ARG A 35 13.22 0.37 -5.50
N ASP A 36 13.37 -0.66 -6.31
CA ASP A 36 14.20 -0.62 -7.51
C ASP A 36 13.59 0.26 -8.62
N GLU A 37 12.27 0.25 -8.78
CA GLU A 37 11.56 1.20 -9.66
C GLU A 37 11.70 2.65 -9.16
N ALA A 38 11.50 2.88 -7.85
CA ALA A 38 11.67 4.20 -7.25
C ALA A 38 13.11 4.71 -7.37
N ARG A 39 14.10 3.81 -7.31
CA ARG A 39 15.51 4.14 -7.55
C ARG A 39 15.72 4.63 -8.97
N GLN A 40 15.23 3.89 -9.98
CA GLN A 40 15.36 4.29 -11.38
C GLN A 40 14.70 5.66 -11.63
N ALA A 41 13.53 5.89 -11.05
CA ALA A 41 12.86 7.19 -11.14
C ALA A 41 13.64 8.32 -10.45
N ALA A 42 14.27 8.04 -9.30
CA ALA A 42 15.11 9.01 -8.59
C ALA A 42 16.38 9.34 -9.38
N ASP A 43 17.04 8.34 -9.97
CA ASP A 43 18.22 8.52 -10.81
C ASP A 43 17.88 9.36 -12.06
N ALA A 44 16.79 9.04 -12.76
CA ALA A 44 16.33 9.81 -13.91
C ALA A 44 15.97 11.27 -13.57
N SER A 45 15.23 11.49 -12.47
CA SER A 45 14.87 12.85 -12.04
C SER A 45 16.11 13.67 -11.62
N ALA A 46 17.14 13.01 -11.10
CA ALA A 46 18.40 13.66 -10.76
C ALA A 46 19.18 14.07 -12.02
N GLU A 47 19.19 13.23 -13.06
CA GLU A 47 19.77 13.58 -14.37
C GLU A 47 19.07 14.79 -15.00
N ASP A 48 17.73 14.81 -14.98
CA ASP A 48 16.93 15.94 -15.47
C ASP A 48 17.27 17.23 -14.71
N LEU A 49 17.35 17.18 -13.37
CA LEU A 49 17.75 18.34 -12.56
C LEU A 49 19.14 18.86 -12.94
N VAL A 50 20.09 17.98 -13.22
CA VAL A 50 21.44 18.37 -13.66
C VAL A 50 21.38 19.09 -15.01
N ALA A 51 20.55 18.63 -15.94
CA ALA A 51 20.35 19.27 -17.24
C ALA A 51 19.75 20.68 -17.09
N GLU A 52 18.67 20.83 -16.32
CA GLU A 52 18.02 22.12 -16.06
C GLU A 52 18.98 23.11 -15.35
N GLN A 53 19.79 22.62 -14.41
CA GLN A 53 20.80 23.43 -13.73
C GLN A 53 21.90 23.91 -14.68
N ALA A 54 22.29 23.10 -15.67
CA ALA A 54 23.24 23.48 -16.70
C ALA A 54 22.67 24.56 -17.63
N ASP A 55 21.38 24.49 -17.95
CA ASP A 55 20.70 25.44 -18.83
C ASP A 55 20.56 26.82 -18.19
N VAL A 56 20.21 26.87 -16.89
CA VAL A 56 20.28 28.09 -16.07
C VAL A 56 21.71 28.66 -16.06
N THR A 57 22.72 27.82 -15.81
CA THR A 57 24.12 28.26 -15.72
C THR A 57 24.63 28.83 -17.06
N ARG A 58 24.24 28.21 -18.17
CA ARG A 58 24.55 28.68 -19.54
C ARG A 58 23.96 30.07 -19.78
N LEU A 59 22.72 30.30 -19.37
CA LEU A 59 22.10 31.63 -19.51
C LEU A 59 22.68 32.67 -18.57
N GLU A 60 23.14 32.28 -17.37
CA GLU A 60 23.79 33.20 -16.42
C GLU A 60 25.18 33.67 -16.87
N THR A 61 25.95 32.80 -17.54
CA THR A 61 27.37 33.03 -17.89
C THR A 61 27.63 33.83 -19.18
N VAL A 62 26.63 34.06 -20.05
CA VAL A 62 26.85 34.86 -21.28
C VAL A 62 27.07 36.34 -20.93
N SER A 63 28.22 36.91 -21.27
CA SER A 63 28.62 38.29 -20.93
C SER A 63 28.11 39.35 -21.93
N PRO A 64 27.60 40.51 -21.47
CA PRO A 64 26.96 41.52 -22.32
C PRO A 64 27.98 42.54 -22.88
N SER A 65 28.49 42.32 -24.09
CA SER A 65 29.23 43.38 -24.81
C SER A 65 28.29 44.26 -25.66
N ARG A 66 27.95 45.42 -25.06
CA ARG A 66 27.63 46.76 -25.65
C ARG A 66 26.57 46.98 -26.72
N ILE A 67 25.86 45.96 -27.18
CA ILE A 67 24.64 46.15 -27.95
C ILE A 67 23.56 45.36 -27.21
N TRP A 68 22.30 45.81 -27.25
CA TRP A 68 21.09 45.08 -26.86
C TRP A 68 20.42 45.39 -25.51
N ALA A 69 19.53 46.38 -25.49
CA ALA A 69 18.47 46.45 -24.47
C ALA A 69 17.30 45.49 -24.78
N ALA A 70 17.08 45.14 -26.06
CA ALA A 70 16.00 44.23 -26.48
C ALA A 70 16.32 42.74 -26.22
N LEU A 71 17.59 42.30 -26.26
CA LEU A 71 17.96 40.94 -25.84
C LEU A 71 17.93 40.80 -24.33
N THR A 72 18.17 41.85 -23.55
CA THR A 72 18.15 41.76 -22.08
C THR A 72 16.77 41.38 -21.57
N LEU A 73 15.71 42.00 -22.10
CA LEU A 73 14.34 41.67 -21.72
C LEU A 73 13.96 40.22 -22.10
N GLN A 74 14.39 39.75 -23.27
CA GLN A 74 14.16 38.37 -23.72
C GLN A 74 14.96 37.36 -22.89
N ARG A 75 16.22 37.68 -22.54
CA ARG A 75 17.05 36.87 -21.65
C ARG A 75 16.45 36.77 -20.26
N ASP A 76 16.01 37.87 -19.67
CA ASP A 76 15.43 37.86 -18.33
C ASP A 76 14.16 36.99 -18.29
N SER A 77 13.35 37.03 -19.36
CA SER A 77 12.18 36.17 -19.51
C SER A 77 12.54 34.68 -19.70
N ALA A 78 13.61 34.39 -20.43
CA ALA A 78 14.11 33.02 -20.63
C ALA A 78 14.72 32.47 -19.32
N LEU A 79 15.54 33.26 -18.63
CA LEU A 79 16.14 32.90 -17.35
C LEU A 79 15.09 32.65 -16.28
N ALA A 80 14.00 33.43 -16.26
CA ALA A 80 12.89 33.21 -15.34
C ALA A 80 12.17 31.87 -15.61
N ARG A 81 12.00 31.50 -16.89
CA ARG A 81 11.41 30.21 -17.29
C ARG A 81 12.28 29.04 -16.87
N GLU A 82 13.57 29.11 -17.18
CA GLU A 82 14.54 28.05 -16.94
C GLU A 82 14.79 27.85 -15.44
N ARG A 83 14.71 28.92 -14.64
CA ARG A 83 14.70 28.82 -13.17
C ARG A 83 13.46 28.09 -12.66
N ALA A 84 12.29 28.35 -13.24
CA ALA A 84 11.07 27.65 -12.87
C ALA A 84 11.10 26.17 -13.27
N GLU A 85 11.69 25.84 -14.43
CA GLU A 85 11.92 24.46 -14.89
C GLU A 85 12.89 23.72 -13.96
N ARG A 86 14.02 24.34 -13.60
CA ARG A 86 14.94 23.82 -12.58
C ARG A 86 14.26 23.62 -11.21
N ASP A 87 13.48 24.59 -10.74
CA ASP A 87 12.83 24.49 -9.42
C ASP A 87 11.82 23.33 -9.41
N ARG A 88 11.10 23.13 -10.52
CA ARG A 88 10.22 21.97 -10.70
C ARG A 88 11.01 20.66 -10.73
N ALA A 89 12.10 20.58 -11.48
CA ALA A 89 12.95 19.38 -11.53
C ALA A 89 13.56 19.06 -10.16
N SER A 90 13.95 20.09 -9.40
CA SER A 90 14.48 19.96 -8.03
C SER A 90 13.44 19.35 -7.09
N TYR A 91 12.20 19.84 -7.16
CA TYR A 91 11.09 19.28 -6.39
C TYR A 91 10.85 17.80 -6.73
N LEU A 92 10.75 17.46 -8.02
CA LEU A 92 10.51 16.09 -8.48
C LEU A 92 11.64 15.14 -8.08
N ALA A 93 12.90 15.57 -8.22
CA ALA A 93 14.06 14.80 -7.78
C ALA A 93 14.06 14.56 -6.26
N ALA A 94 13.71 15.58 -5.47
CA ALA A 94 13.59 15.44 -4.02
C ALA A 94 12.46 14.47 -3.62
N GLU A 95 11.32 14.52 -4.29
CA GLU A 95 10.20 13.60 -4.07
C GLU A 95 10.58 12.15 -4.42
N ALA A 96 11.16 11.93 -5.59
CA ALA A 96 11.58 10.61 -6.04
C ALA A 96 12.65 10.00 -5.12
N HIS A 97 13.63 10.81 -4.71
CA HIS A 97 14.66 10.40 -3.76
C HIS A 97 14.07 10.05 -2.38
N GLY A 98 13.12 10.86 -1.89
CA GLY A 98 12.40 10.61 -0.65
C GLY A 98 11.61 9.29 -0.69
N ARG A 99 10.93 9.00 -1.81
CA ARG A 99 10.22 7.73 -2.03
C ARG A 99 11.17 6.54 -2.03
N HIS A 100 12.30 6.62 -2.74
CA HIS A 100 13.31 5.57 -2.74
C HIS A 100 13.86 5.32 -1.33
N ALA A 101 14.23 6.38 -0.59
CA ALA A 101 14.75 6.26 0.77
C ALA A 101 13.76 5.63 1.74
N ALA A 102 12.47 5.97 1.63
CA ALA A 102 11.41 5.37 2.44
C ALA A 102 11.26 3.87 2.15
N LEU A 103 11.23 3.48 0.88
CA LEU A 103 11.14 2.07 0.48
C LEU A 103 12.39 1.28 0.88
N ASP A 104 13.58 1.89 0.83
CA ASP A 104 14.82 1.27 1.28
C ASP A 104 14.80 0.97 2.80
N ALA A 105 14.31 1.91 3.60
CA ALA A 105 14.09 1.71 5.02
C ALA A 105 13.05 0.60 5.29
N ASP A 106 12.01 0.50 4.46
CA ASP A 106 11.01 -0.56 4.54
C ASP A 106 11.60 -1.94 4.23
N VAL A 107 12.42 -2.07 3.19
CA VAL A 107 13.16 -3.31 2.88
C VAL A 107 14.03 -3.72 4.07
N PHE A 108 14.75 -2.77 4.68
CA PHE A 108 15.58 -3.07 5.84
C PHE A 108 14.75 -3.58 7.04
N ARG A 109 13.65 -2.89 7.35
CA ARG A 109 12.75 -3.24 8.44
C ARG A 109 12.10 -4.61 8.24
N LEU A 110 11.60 -4.90 7.04
CA LEU A 110 10.97 -6.19 6.72
C LEU A 110 11.98 -7.34 6.80
N ASN A 111 13.22 -7.14 6.32
CA ASN A 111 14.27 -8.15 6.47
C ASN A 111 14.65 -8.39 7.93
N GLN A 112 14.62 -7.35 8.77
CA GLN A 112 14.82 -7.51 10.21
C GLN A 112 13.71 -8.36 10.85
N GLN A 113 12.45 -8.13 10.46
CA GLN A 113 11.32 -8.95 10.92
C GLN A 113 11.45 -10.40 10.43
N LEU A 114 11.85 -10.61 9.18
CA LEU A 114 12.05 -11.95 8.61
C LEU A 114 13.12 -12.75 9.35
N SER A 115 14.08 -12.05 9.98
CA SER A 115 15.10 -12.67 10.81
C SER A 115 14.55 -13.34 12.09
N ALA A 116 13.33 -13.02 12.52
CA ALA A 116 12.66 -13.71 13.63
C ALA A 116 12.18 -15.12 13.26
N TYR A 117 12.08 -15.44 11.96
CA TYR A 117 11.54 -16.70 11.44
C TYR A 117 12.64 -17.68 10.97
N ARG A 118 13.91 -17.42 11.33
CA ARG A 118 15.06 -18.22 10.88
C ARG A 118 15.00 -19.69 11.29
N GLU A 119 14.39 -19.99 12.44
CA GLU A 119 14.35 -21.35 12.99
C GLU A 119 13.01 -22.06 12.74
N VAL A 120 12.04 -21.39 12.11
CA VAL A 120 10.66 -21.91 12.01
C VAL A 120 10.56 -23.22 11.23
N ASP A 121 11.47 -23.47 10.27
CA ASP A 121 11.55 -24.74 9.55
C ASP A 121 11.97 -25.90 10.48
N ALA A 122 12.93 -25.65 11.38
CA ALA A 122 13.37 -26.65 12.36
C ALA A 122 12.32 -26.90 13.44
N GLU A 123 11.57 -25.86 13.82
CA GLU A 123 10.45 -25.97 14.76
C GLU A 123 9.29 -26.77 14.15
N LEU A 124 8.99 -26.58 12.86
CA LEU A 124 8.00 -27.38 12.14
C LEU A 124 8.42 -28.85 12.09
N GLU A 125 9.67 -29.14 11.71
CA GLU A 125 10.20 -30.51 11.66
C GLU A 125 10.06 -31.19 13.03
N ALA A 126 10.45 -30.50 14.11
CA ALA A 126 10.32 -31.02 15.47
C ALA A 126 8.85 -31.25 15.89
N ALA A 127 7.93 -30.38 15.49
CA ALA A 127 6.51 -30.53 15.77
C ALA A 127 5.88 -31.70 14.99
N VAL A 128 6.33 -31.94 13.75
CA VAL A 128 5.92 -33.08 12.94
C VAL A 128 6.40 -34.40 13.57
N VAL A 129 7.67 -34.49 13.98
CA VAL A 129 8.20 -35.69 14.66
C VAL A 129 7.43 -35.96 15.96
N ALA A 130 7.18 -34.94 16.78
CA ALA A 130 6.42 -35.09 18.03
C ALA A 130 4.98 -35.60 17.77
N LYS A 131 4.38 -35.22 16.64
CA LYS A 131 3.07 -35.70 16.20
C LYS A 131 3.10 -37.14 15.73
N GLU A 132 4.09 -37.54 14.95
CA GLU A 132 4.25 -38.93 14.51
C GLU A 132 4.40 -39.88 15.70
N GLU A 133 5.22 -39.50 16.69
CA GLU A 133 5.41 -40.26 17.93
C GLU A 133 4.12 -40.35 18.76
N PHE A 134 3.35 -39.25 18.84
CA PHE A 134 2.07 -39.22 19.55
C PHE A 134 1.00 -40.10 18.87
N LEU A 135 0.90 -40.04 17.54
CA LEU A 135 -0.04 -40.82 16.74
C LEU A 135 0.25 -42.32 16.79
N ALA A 136 1.53 -42.69 16.79
CA ALA A 136 1.97 -44.07 16.99
C ALA A 136 1.55 -44.63 18.36
N ALA A 137 1.41 -43.76 19.37
CA ALA A 137 1.07 -44.15 20.73
C ALA A 137 -0.43 -44.20 21.05
N THR A 138 -1.28 -43.41 20.38
CA THR A 138 -2.69 -43.18 20.79
C THR A 138 -3.79 -43.69 19.85
N GLY A 139 -3.45 -44.08 18.61
CA GLY A 139 -4.41 -44.67 17.67
C GLY A 139 -4.74 -43.72 16.50
N ALA A 140 -4.28 -44.10 15.31
CA ALA A 140 -4.12 -43.26 14.12
C ALA A 140 -5.35 -42.47 13.61
N ARG A 141 -6.59 -42.82 14.01
CA ARG A 141 -7.81 -42.19 13.45
C ARG A 141 -8.14 -40.83 14.08
N SER A 142 -8.23 -40.74 15.40
CA SER A 142 -8.60 -39.49 16.09
C SER A 142 -7.50 -38.44 15.95
N GLY A 143 -6.24 -38.86 15.87
CA GLY A 143 -5.15 -37.93 15.66
C GLY A 143 -5.00 -37.43 14.20
N ALA A 144 -5.47 -38.18 13.20
CA ALA A 144 -5.60 -37.66 11.83
C ALA A 144 -6.72 -36.61 11.71
N GLU A 145 -7.80 -36.73 12.49
CA GLU A 145 -8.85 -35.72 12.53
C GLU A 145 -8.39 -34.45 13.26
N LEU A 146 -7.72 -34.57 14.41
CA LEU A 146 -7.10 -33.44 15.11
C LEU A 146 -6.02 -32.74 14.28
N ALA A 147 -5.27 -33.50 13.47
CA ALA A 147 -4.32 -32.98 12.51
C ALA A 147 -4.97 -32.06 11.47
N GLY A 148 -6.06 -32.52 10.85
CA GLY A 148 -6.78 -31.74 9.84
C GLY A 148 -7.42 -30.48 10.44
N ILE A 149 -7.95 -30.58 11.66
CA ILE A 149 -8.49 -29.40 12.38
C ILE A 149 -7.39 -28.35 12.61
N ALA A 150 -6.20 -28.75 13.07
CA ALA A 150 -5.11 -27.81 13.30
C ALA A 150 -4.61 -27.13 12.01
N GLU A 151 -4.53 -27.88 10.91
CA GLU A 151 -4.16 -27.35 9.59
C GLU A 151 -5.19 -26.33 9.08
N GLU A 152 -6.49 -26.66 9.15
CA GLU A 152 -7.58 -25.77 8.73
C GLU A 152 -7.62 -24.50 9.59
N ARG A 153 -7.44 -24.62 10.91
CA ARG A 153 -7.36 -23.47 11.82
C ARG A 153 -6.17 -22.57 11.53
N GLY A 154 -4.99 -23.15 11.27
CA GLY A 154 -3.79 -22.39 10.92
C GLY A 154 -4.01 -21.56 9.64
N ALA A 155 -4.59 -22.18 8.61
CA ALA A 155 -4.93 -21.48 7.36
C ALA A 155 -5.97 -20.37 7.59
N LEU A 156 -7.04 -20.63 8.35
CA LEU A 156 -8.08 -19.65 8.65
C LEU A 156 -7.58 -18.49 9.53
N ALA A 157 -6.73 -18.76 10.52
CA ALA A 157 -6.15 -17.73 11.38
C ALA A 157 -5.22 -16.81 10.60
N ALA A 158 -4.41 -17.38 9.71
CA ALA A 158 -3.60 -16.60 8.80
C ALA A 158 -4.52 -15.75 7.90
N HIS A 159 -5.56 -16.33 7.32
CA HIS A 159 -6.49 -15.61 6.44
C HIS A 159 -7.23 -14.45 7.13
N LEU A 160 -7.63 -14.66 8.39
CA LEU A 160 -8.25 -13.64 9.23
C LEU A 160 -7.37 -12.40 9.41
N GLU A 161 -6.05 -12.59 9.50
CA GLU A 161 -5.11 -11.47 9.62
C GLU A 161 -5.04 -10.64 8.34
N GLU A 162 -4.97 -11.28 7.16
CA GLU A 162 -4.99 -10.59 5.85
C GLU A 162 -6.26 -9.73 5.69
N LEU A 163 -7.42 -10.28 6.08
CA LEU A 163 -8.68 -9.56 6.04
C LEU A 163 -8.68 -8.33 6.96
N ARG A 164 -8.07 -8.43 8.15
CA ARG A 164 -7.96 -7.30 9.09
C ARG A 164 -7.02 -6.21 8.57
N GLU A 165 -5.87 -6.60 8.01
CA GLU A 165 -4.94 -5.66 7.38
C GLU A 165 -5.62 -4.90 6.22
N ALA A 166 -6.39 -5.61 5.40
CA ALA A 166 -7.17 -4.99 4.33
C ALA A 166 -8.29 -4.08 4.83
N ALA A 167 -8.99 -4.45 5.92
CA ALA A 167 -10.00 -3.59 6.54
C ALA A 167 -9.38 -2.27 7.03
N VAL A 168 -8.23 -2.33 7.70
CA VAL A 168 -7.48 -1.16 8.16
C VAL A 168 -7.07 -0.29 6.97
N ALA A 169 -6.46 -0.88 5.96
CA ALA A 169 -6.05 -0.16 4.75
C ALA A 169 -7.24 0.49 4.02
N ALA A 170 -8.41 -0.16 4.00
CA ALA A 170 -9.62 0.38 3.39
C ALA A 170 -10.17 1.58 4.18
N VAL A 171 -10.15 1.52 5.50
CA VAL A 171 -10.52 2.65 6.37
C VAL A 171 -9.58 3.84 6.14
N ASP A 172 -8.28 3.60 6.06
CA ASP A 172 -7.27 4.65 5.88
C ASP A 172 -7.34 5.27 4.47
N ALA A 173 -7.50 4.44 3.44
CA ALA A 173 -7.73 4.92 2.07
C ALA A 173 -9.00 5.77 1.97
N ARG A 174 -10.11 5.33 2.60
CA ARG A 174 -11.35 6.11 2.65
C ARG A 174 -11.16 7.46 3.33
N ARG A 175 -10.43 7.50 4.46
CA ARG A 175 -10.13 8.76 5.18
C ARG A 175 -9.29 9.70 4.32
N ALA A 176 -8.19 9.21 3.76
CA ALA A 176 -7.30 10.01 2.92
C ALA A 176 -8.01 10.55 1.66
N LEU A 177 -8.90 9.75 1.05
CA LEU A 177 -9.74 10.19 -0.07
C LEU A 177 -10.76 11.25 0.35
N ALA A 178 -11.39 11.12 1.52
CA ALA A 178 -12.32 12.13 2.02
C ALA A 178 -11.61 13.47 2.31
N ASP A 179 -10.42 13.42 2.91
CA ASP A 179 -9.59 14.61 3.14
C ASP A 179 -9.18 15.27 1.81
N ALA A 180 -8.77 14.46 0.83
CA ALA A 180 -8.47 14.95 -0.52
C ALA A 180 -9.69 15.56 -1.21
N GLU A 181 -10.88 14.95 -1.10
CA GLU A 181 -12.13 15.51 -1.67
C GLU A 181 -12.40 16.90 -1.10
N GLN A 182 -12.31 17.04 0.23
CA GLN A 182 -12.59 18.29 0.93
C GLN A 182 -11.61 19.40 0.51
N LEU A 183 -10.30 19.10 0.49
CA LEU A 183 -9.27 20.08 0.14
C LEU A 183 -9.35 20.47 -1.35
N LEU A 184 -9.59 19.52 -2.25
CA LEU A 184 -9.74 19.78 -3.68
C LEU A 184 -11.02 20.57 -4.00
N GLY A 185 -12.13 20.28 -3.32
CA GLY A 185 -13.36 21.07 -3.43
C GLY A 185 -13.14 22.53 -3.03
N SER A 186 -12.35 22.77 -1.98
CA SER A 186 -11.99 24.12 -1.54
C SER A 186 -11.04 24.85 -2.51
N ALA A 187 -10.10 24.13 -3.12
CA ALA A 187 -9.17 24.69 -4.12
C ALA A 187 -9.89 25.05 -5.44
N ARG A 188 -10.87 24.26 -5.86
CA ARG A 188 -11.66 24.49 -7.08
C ARG A 188 -12.58 25.72 -6.95
N SER A 189 -13.07 26.02 -5.74
CA SER A 189 -13.82 27.27 -5.49
C SER A 189 -12.95 28.53 -5.62
N TRP A 190 -11.62 28.40 -5.51
CA TRP A 190 -10.66 29.49 -5.68
C TRP A 190 -10.15 29.62 -7.13
N SER A 191 -10.06 28.52 -7.87
CA SER A 191 -9.71 28.53 -9.30
C SER A 191 -10.72 29.29 -10.17
N ASN A 192 -11.99 29.34 -9.77
CA ASN A 192 -13.02 30.14 -10.46
C ASN A 192 -12.90 31.66 -10.21
N TRP A 193 -12.01 32.10 -9.32
CA TRP A 193 -11.74 33.52 -9.09
C TRP A 193 -10.79 34.12 -10.14
N ASP A 194 -9.98 33.29 -10.81
CA ASP A 194 -9.00 33.71 -11.81
C ASP A 194 -9.64 34.12 -13.15
N THR A 195 -10.86 33.63 -13.42
CA THR A 195 -11.60 33.94 -14.66
C THR A 195 -12.34 35.29 -14.59
N PHE A 196 -12.48 35.92 -13.42
CA PHE A 196 -13.33 37.12 -13.25
C PHE A 196 -12.60 38.43 -12.88
N MET A 197 -11.30 38.43 -12.57
CA MET A 197 -10.58 39.64 -12.16
C MET A 197 -9.23 39.74 -12.86
N GLY A 198 -9.22 40.31 -14.05
CA GLY A 198 -8.00 40.73 -14.72
C GLY A 198 -7.22 41.74 -13.87
N GLY A 199 -5.94 41.45 -13.63
CA GLY A 199 -4.91 42.40 -13.23
C GLY A 199 -4.98 42.93 -11.80
N GLY A 200 -4.13 42.43 -10.90
CA GLY A 200 -3.84 43.09 -9.63
C GLY A 200 -3.14 42.23 -8.59
N LEU A 201 -1.85 42.52 -8.41
CA LEU A 201 -0.83 42.13 -7.41
C LEU A 201 -1.21 41.88 -5.92
N PHE A 202 -2.35 41.28 -5.58
CA PHE A 202 -2.62 40.86 -4.19
C PHE A 202 -3.44 39.57 -4.15
N THR A 203 -2.79 38.41 -3.94
CA THR A 203 -3.23 37.21 -3.17
C THR A 203 -2.35 35.96 -3.42
N ASP A 204 -1.06 36.10 -3.72
CA ASP A 204 -0.24 34.94 -4.14
C ASP A 204 0.10 33.98 -2.98
N MET A 205 0.39 34.48 -1.77
CA MET A 205 0.93 33.65 -0.68
C MET A 205 -0.08 32.65 -0.09
N VAL A 206 -1.36 33.04 0.03
CA VAL A 206 -2.43 32.15 0.54
C VAL A 206 -2.86 31.11 -0.52
N LYS A 207 -2.62 31.38 -1.80
CA LYS A 207 -2.97 30.49 -2.91
C LYS A 207 -1.99 29.31 -3.03
N TYR A 208 -0.69 29.52 -2.79
CA TYR A 208 0.29 28.43 -2.80
C TYR A 208 0.04 27.42 -1.67
N ASP A 209 -0.20 27.89 -0.44
CA ASP A 209 -0.41 27.00 0.71
C ASP A 209 -1.58 26.02 0.51
N ARG A 210 -2.70 26.49 -0.04
CA ARG A 210 -3.91 25.68 -0.33
C ARG A 210 -3.67 24.65 -1.44
N VAL A 211 -2.91 25.03 -2.47
CA VAL A 211 -2.55 24.14 -3.58
C VAL A 211 -1.58 23.06 -3.09
N ASP A 212 -0.62 23.43 -2.26
CA ASP A 212 0.32 22.51 -1.63
C ASP A 212 -0.39 21.53 -0.67
N GLU A 213 -1.35 22.02 0.13
CA GLU A 213 -2.20 21.18 0.98
C GLU A 213 -3.00 20.15 0.17
N ALA A 214 -3.65 20.58 -0.91
CA ALA A 214 -4.41 19.68 -1.79
C ALA A 214 -3.50 18.65 -2.47
N THR A 215 -2.30 19.06 -2.89
CA THR A 215 -1.29 18.18 -3.49
C THR A 215 -0.80 17.13 -2.48
N ARG A 216 -0.51 17.53 -1.24
CA ARG A 216 -0.15 16.60 -0.16
C ARG A 216 -1.26 15.60 0.14
N ALA A 217 -2.52 16.05 0.15
CA ALA A 217 -3.68 15.20 0.39
C ALA A 217 -3.90 14.18 -0.74
N ILE A 218 -3.74 14.58 -2.01
CA ILE A 218 -3.74 13.64 -3.14
C ILE A 218 -2.64 12.60 -2.96
N GLY A 219 -1.40 13.02 -2.66
CA GLY A 219 -0.30 12.09 -2.44
C GLY A 219 -0.55 11.12 -1.28
N ALA A 220 -1.19 11.58 -0.21
CA ALA A 220 -1.61 10.72 0.91
C ALA A 220 -2.67 9.69 0.48
N ALA A 221 -3.69 10.12 -0.27
CA ALA A 221 -4.70 9.22 -0.83
C ALA A 221 -4.09 8.19 -1.78
N GLN A 222 -3.10 8.57 -2.60
CA GLN A 222 -2.43 7.65 -3.54
C GLN A 222 -1.66 6.57 -2.77
N ARG A 223 -0.91 6.94 -1.73
CA ARG A 223 -0.19 5.99 -0.87
C ARG A 223 -1.12 5.05 -0.12
N ALA A 224 -2.24 5.57 0.38
CA ALA A 224 -3.23 4.77 1.10
C ALA A 224 -3.94 3.78 0.15
N LEU A 225 -4.29 4.21 -1.06
CA LEU A 225 -4.85 3.35 -2.10
C LEU A 225 -3.87 2.27 -2.58
N ALA A 226 -2.60 2.60 -2.76
CA ALA A 226 -1.57 1.61 -3.10
C ALA A 226 -1.38 0.58 -1.99
N THR A 227 -1.50 1.00 -0.72
CA THR A 227 -1.50 0.08 0.42
C THR A 227 -2.72 -0.83 0.40
N LEU A 228 -3.92 -0.27 0.24
CA LEU A 228 -5.15 -1.04 0.13
C LEU A 228 -5.08 -2.07 -1.01
N GLN A 229 -4.59 -1.68 -2.19
CA GLN A 229 -4.46 -2.58 -3.33
C GLN A 229 -3.57 -3.78 -3.01
N ARG A 230 -2.48 -3.56 -2.27
CA ARG A 230 -1.57 -4.61 -1.83
C ARG A 230 -2.24 -5.54 -0.82
N GLU A 231 -2.84 -4.98 0.24
CA GLU A 231 -3.49 -5.81 1.27
C GLU A 231 -4.65 -6.63 0.68
N LEU A 232 -5.39 -6.10 -0.30
CA LEU A 232 -6.43 -6.86 -1.00
C LEU A 232 -5.88 -7.98 -1.88
N ALA A 233 -4.68 -7.82 -2.44
CA ALA A 233 -4.01 -8.87 -3.21
C ALA A 233 -3.58 -10.04 -2.29
N ASP A 234 -3.22 -9.73 -1.04
CA ASP A 234 -2.74 -10.69 -0.06
C ASP A 234 -3.87 -11.56 0.52
N ILE A 235 -5.15 -11.15 0.46
CA ILE A 235 -6.33 -11.93 0.90
C ILE A 235 -6.48 -13.28 0.15
N GLY A 236 -5.74 -13.51 -0.93
CA GLY A 236 -5.70 -14.77 -1.68
C GLY A 236 -6.89 -14.98 -2.62
N SER A 237 -6.72 -15.85 -3.61
CA SER A 237 -7.65 -15.97 -4.75
C SER A 237 -9.06 -16.43 -4.38
N GLN A 238 -9.23 -17.28 -3.37
CA GLN A 238 -10.57 -17.77 -2.99
C GLN A 238 -11.42 -16.72 -2.27
N ALA A 239 -10.80 -15.90 -1.42
CA ALA A 239 -11.51 -14.82 -0.76
C ALA A 239 -11.64 -13.60 -1.67
N ALA A 240 -10.68 -13.37 -2.59
CA ALA A 240 -10.88 -12.46 -3.72
C ALA A 240 -12.13 -12.86 -4.52
N LEU A 241 -12.34 -14.15 -4.84
CA LEU A 241 -13.55 -14.64 -5.52
C LEU A 241 -14.84 -14.44 -4.72
N LYS A 242 -14.81 -14.54 -3.38
CA LYS A 242 -15.97 -14.24 -2.53
C LYS A 242 -16.28 -12.75 -2.49
N LEU A 243 -15.24 -11.92 -2.38
CA LEU A 243 -15.36 -10.47 -2.42
C LEU A 243 -15.87 -10.02 -3.79
N GLU A 244 -15.34 -10.61 -4.86
CA GLU A 244 -15.78 -10.46 -6.24
C GLU A 244 -17.22 -10.94 -6.45
N ALA A 245 -17.63 -12.05 -5.84
CA ALA A 245 -19.04 -12.49 -5.89
C ALA A 245 -19.99 -11.53 -5.14
N SER A 246 -19.54 -10.93 -4.04
CA SER A 246 -20.31 -9.96 -3.25
C SER A 246 -20.42 -8.59 -3.95
N LEU A 247 -19.34 -8.16 -4.61
CA LEU A 247 -19.26 -6.87 -5.30
C LEU A 247 -19.68 -6.94 -6.78
N GLY A 248 -19.58 -8.12 -7.39
CA GLY A 248 -19.70 -8.41 -8.83
C GLY A 248 -18.36 -8.32 -9.58
N GLU A 249 -18.07 -9.28 -10.47
CA GLU A 249 -16.89 -9.37 -11.36
C GLU A 249 -16.52 -8.02 -12.01
N LYS A 250 -17.50 -7.35 -12.63
CA LYS A 250 -17.30 -6.04 -13.28
C LYS A 250 -16.88 -4.94 -12.31
N VAL A 251 -17.33 -4.99 -11.06
CA VAL A 251 -16.98 -3.99 -10.04
C VAL A 251 -15.56 -4.24 -9.56
N PHE A 252 -15.17 -5.49 -9.39
CA PHE A 252 -13.83 -5.89 -9.00
C PHE A 252 -12.79 -5.51 -10.08
N ASP A 253 -13.00 -5.89 -11.35
CA ASP A 253 -12.10 -5.49 -12.45
C ASP A 253 -12.02 -3.97 -12.62
N THR A 254 -13.15 -3.28 -12.51
CA THR A 254 -13.15 -1.81 -12.59
C THR A 254 -12.38 -1.19 -11.41
N LEU A 255 -12.43 -1.79 -10.22
CA LEU A 255 -11.67 -1.38 -9.05
C LEU A 255 -10.17 -1.54 -9.28
N PHE A 256 -9.73 -2.74 -9.62
CA PHE A 256 -8.31 -3.08 -9.74
C PHE A 256 -7.63 -2.44 -10.95
N ASP A 257 -8.27 -2.45 -12.12
CA ASP A 257 -7.63 -2.00 -13.37
C ASP A 257 -7.82 -0.52 -13.65
N ASN A 258 -9.04 0.00 -13.47
CA ASN A 258 -9.35 1.38 -13.87
C ASN A 258 -9.22 2.36 -12.71
N ILE A 259 -9.69 2.02 -11.51
CA ILE A 259 -9.81 2.99 -10.42
C ILE A 259 -8.48 3.28 -9.73
N PHE A 260 -7.70 2.24 -9.38
CA PHE A 260 -6.38 2.45 -8.77
C PHE A 260 -5.40 3.06 -9.79
N SER A 261 -5.44 2.60 -11.05
CA SER A 261 -4.60 3.14 -12.12
C SER A 261 -4.95 4.59 -12.50
N ASP A 262 -6.24 4.93 -12.62
CA ASP A 262 -6.69 6.30 -12.94
C ASP A 262 -6.24 7.30 -11.86
N PHE A 263 -6.26 6.88 -10.60
CA PHE A 263 -5.82 7.73 -9.50
C PHE A 263 -4.30 7.82 -9.37
N ALA A 264 -3.57 6.76 -9.76
CA ALA A 264 -2.12 6.74 -9.80
C ALA A 264 -1.52 7.61 -10.93
N MET A 265 -2.24 7.78 -12.05
CA MET A 265 -1.69 8.39 -13.27
C MET A 265 -1.98 9.90 -13.45
N ARG A 266 -2.91 10.51 -12.68
CA ARG A 266 -3.38 11.89 -12.95
C ARG A 266 -2.66 12.98 -12.14
N SER A 267 -2.00 13.89 -12.85
CA SER A 267 -1.19 15.00 -12.29
C SER A 267 -1.90 16.37 -12.22
N ARG A 268 -3.18 16.49 -12.59
CA ARG A 268 -3.93 17.77 -12.59
C ARG A 268 -4.99 17.81 -11.50
N ILE A 269 -4.97 18.88 -10.69
CA ILE A 269 -5.85 19.10 -9.52
C ILE A 269 -7.36 18.95 -9.86
N VAL A 270 -7.83 19.51 -10.98
CA VAL A 270 -9.24 19.41 -11.39
C VAL A 270 -9.63 17.97 -11.75
N ASP A 271 -8.74 17.26 -12.45
CA ASP A 271 -8.95 15.87 -12.84
C ASP A 271 -8.85 14.95 -11.61
N SER A 272 -8.01 15.30 -10.63
CA SER A 272 -7.89 14.59 -9.35
C SER A 272 -9.17 14.67 -8.53
N HIS A 273 -9.86 15.82 -8.46
CA HIS A 273 -11.11 15.97 -7.68
C HIS A 273 -12.21 15.02 -8.16
N ASP A 274 -12.48 15.03 -9.48
CA ASP A 274 -13.53 14.19 -10.04
C ASP A 274 -13.13 12.70 -9.93
N THR A 275 -11.84 12.38 -10.03
CA THR A 275 -11.35 11.02 -9.77
C THR A 275 -11.59 10.60 -8.30
N VAL A 276 -11.22 11.43 -7.31
CA VAL A 276 -11.48 11.17 -5.87
C VAL A 276 -12.96 10.91 -5.61
N ARG A 277 -13.86 11.75 -6.16
CA ARG A 277 -15.32 11.60 -6.00
C ARG A 277 -15.85 10.27 -6.54
N HIS A 278 -15.23 9.72 -7.57
CA HIS A 278 -15.61 8.43 -8.13
C HIS A 278 -14.97 7.25 -7.37
N VAL A 279 -13.77 7.41 -6.79
CA VAL A 279 -13.05 6.36 -6.08
C VAL A 279 -13.60 6.16 -4.66
N LEU A 280 -13.81 7.26 -3.91
CA LEU A 280 -14.22 7.25 -2.51
C LEU A 280 -15.42 6.33 -2.18
N PRO A 281 -16.58 6.43 -2.86
CA PRO A 281 -17.73 5.59 -2.53
C PRO A 281 -17.48 4.10 -2.79
N ARG A 282 -16.56 3.79 -3.71
CA ARG A 282 -16.24 2.40 -4.06
C ARG A 282 -15.29 1.77 -3.06
N VAL A 283 -14.27 2.52 -2.60
CA VAL A 283 -13.44 2.10 -1.45
C VAL A 283 -14.29 1.91 -0.20
N ALA A 284 -15.26 2.81 0.05
CA ALA A 284 -16.18 2.65 1.17
C ALA A 284 -17.06 1.40 1.06
N ALA A 285 -17.39 0.96 -0.16
CA ALA A 285 -18.19 -0.25 -0.39
C ALA A 285 -17.42 -1.56 -0.09
N LEU A 286 -16.08 -1.52 -0.05
CA LEU A 286 -15.24 -2.70 0.27
C LEU A 286 -15.33 -3.13 1.74
N LEU A 287 -15.61 -2.19 2.65
CA LEU A 287 -15.57 -2.46 4.08
C LEU A 287 -16.61 -3.50 4.50
N LYS A 288 -17.83 -3.40 3.97
CA LYS A 288 -18.93 -4.31 4.31
C LYS A 288 -18.61 -5.79 3.99
N PRO A 289 -18.21 -6.17 2.78
CA PRO A 289 -17.91 -7.56 2.48
C PRO A 289 -16.66 -8.08 3.21
N ILE A 290 -15.66 -7.22 3.49
CA ILE A 290 -14.50 -7.60 4.31
C ILE A 290 -14.96 -7.93 5.74
N ASP A 291 -15.79 -7.08 6.35
CA ASP A 291 -16.33 -7.32 7.70
C ASP A 291 -17.22 -8.58 7.77
N GLU A 292 -17.99 -8.86 6.71
CA GLU A 292 -18.80 -10.06 6.58
C GLU A 292 -17.92 -11.34 6.50
N GLU A 293 -16.83 -11.30 5.73
CA GLU A 293 -15.89 -12.42 5.63
C GLU A 293 -15.13 -12.63 6.93
N ILE A 294 -14.66 -11.57 7.59
CA ILE A 294 -14.04 -11.64 8.94
C ILE A 294 -14.98 -12.38 9.90
N SER A 295 -16.25 -11.98 9.94
CA SER A 295 -17.26 -12.60 10.80
C SER A 295 -17.47 -14.09 10.47
N SER A 296 -17.43 -14.46 9.17
CA SER A 296 -17.56 -15.86 8.75
C SER A 296 -16.35 -16.71 9.15
N VAL A 297 -15.14 -16.16 9.04
CA VAL A 297 -13.90 -16.86 9.40
C VAL A 297 -13.84 -17.06 10.91
N ASP A 298 -14.18 -16.03 11.71
CA ASP A 298 -14.28 -16.13 13.17
C ASP A 298 -15.28 -17.22 13.60
N ALA A 299 -16.45 -17.29 12.96
CA ALA A 299 -17.44 -18.33 13.23
C ALA A 299 -16.92 -19.75 12.92
N ARG A 300 -16.18 -19.91 11.82
CA ARG A 300 -15.59 -21.20 11.45
C ARG A 300 -14.47 -21.63 12.42
N LEU A 301 -13.62 -20.69 12.84
CA LEU A 301 -12.60 -20.93 13.86
C LEU A 301 -13.23 -21.41 15.19
N ALA A 302 -14.35 -20.81 15.60
CA ALA A 302 -15.08 -21.23 16.80
C ALA A 302 -15.69 -22.64 16.66
N GLU A 303 -16.22 -23.00 15.49
CA GLU A 303 -16.74 -24.35 15.20
C GLU A 303 -15.62 -25.40 15.29
N LEU A 304 -14.45 -25.12 14.70
CA LEU A 304 -13.30 -26.02 14.74
C LEU A 304 -12.78 -26.22 16.16
N GLU A 305 -12.76 -25.17 17.00
CA GLU A 305 -12.37 -25.27 18.41
C GLU A 305 -13.35 -26.13 19.23
N ALA A 306 -14.66 -25.97 18.99
CA ALA A 306 -15.69 -26.79 19.65
C ALA A 306 -15.55 -28.28 19.28
N ARG A 307 -15.29 -28.56 18.00
CA ARG A 307 -15.07 -29.93 17.51
C ARG A 307 -13.79 -30.55 18.06
N ARG A 308 -12.69 -29.79 18.10
CA ARG A 308 -11.43 -30.16 18.76
C ARG A 308 -11.66 -30.59 20.20
N THR A 309 -12.38 -29.76 20.96
CA THR A 309 -12.70 -30.01 22.38
C THR A 309 -13.52 -31.29 22.57
N THR A 310 -14.46 -31.57 21.65
CA THR A 310 -15.28 -32.78 21.69
C THR A 310 -14.44 -34.04 21.48
N ILE A 311 -13.57 -34.05 20.45
CA ILE A 311 -12.69 -35.20 20.17
C ILE A 311 -11.77 -35.49 21.35
N LEU A 312 -11.23 -34.45 22.00
CA LEU A 312 -10.37 -34.60 23.16
C LEU A 312 -11.13 -35.11 24.39
N GLY A 313 -12.38 -34.69 24.56
CA GLY A 313 -13.27 -35.18 25.62
C GLY A 313 -13.69 -36.64 25.45
N GLU A 314 -13.77 -37.15 24.21
CA GLU A 314 -14.06 -38.56 23.92
C GLU A 314 -12.85 -39.49 24.11
N LEU A 315 -11.65 -38.94 24.20
CA LEU A 315 -10.39 -39.68 24.37
C LEU A 315 -9.96 -39.83 25.86
N LEU A 316 -10.68 -39.19 26.79
CA LEU A 316 -10.48 -39.24 28.24
C LEU A 316 -11.49 -40.16 28.92
#